data_AF-A0A965FTU6-F1
#
_entry.id   AF-A0A965FTU6-F1
#
_cell.length_a   1.000
_cell.length_b   1.000
_cell.length_c   1.000
_cell.angle_alpha   90.00
_cell.angle_beta   90.00
_cell.angle_gamma   90.00
#
_symmetry.space_group_name_H-M   'P 1'
#
loop_
_entity.id
_entity.type
_entity.pdbx_description
1 polymer ?
#
loop_
_entity_poly.entity_id
_entity_poly.type
_entity_poly.pdbx_seq_one_letter_code
_entity_poly.pdbx_strand_id
1 'polypeptide(L)'
;DGRPRGVLAAGALPPADLALREDLRSRLGWGHVFALQSLSDAQRRAVLRRQADARGLLLSDEVMDFVLKRFARDLTHLVALLDQLDHYSLQTQRPITIALVKSMLEAS
;
A
#
# COMPACT_ATOMS: atom_id res chain seq x y z
N ASP A 1 -17.79 -4.45 -33.53
CA ASP A 1 -16.56 -4.28 -34.36
C ASP A 1 -15.49 -5.36 -34.13
N GLY A 2 -15.69 -6.35 -33.25
CA GLY A 2 -14.78 -7.52 -33.15
C GLY A 2 -13.35 -7.24 -32.65
N ARG A 3 -13.04 -6.03 -32.15
CA ARG A 3 -11.70 -5.70 -31.67
C ARG A 3 -11.34 -6.51 -30.43
N PRO A 4 -10.12 -7.07 -30.34
CA PRO A 4 -9.66 -7.75 -29.14
C PRO A 4 -9.65 -6.78 -27.96
N ARG A 5 -10.16 -7.24 -26.81
CA ARG A 5 -10.11 -6.51 -25.55
C ARG A 5 -9.14 -7.21 -24.61
N GLY A 6 -8.19 -6.45 -24.07
CA GLY A 6 -7.37 -6.94 -22.97
C GLY A 6 -8.26 -7.21 -21.75
N VAL A 7 -8.02 -8.31 -21.06
CA VAL A 7 -8.66 -8.66 -19.80
C VAL A 7 -7.58 -8.70 -18.73
N LEU A 8 -7.82 -8.02 -17.61
CA LEU A 8 -7.00 -8.10 -16.41
C LEU A 8 -7.87 -8.64 -15.27
N ALA A 9 -7.36 -9.63 -14.54
CA ALA A 9 -8.02 -10.21 -13.39
C ALA A 9 -7.01 -10.38 -12.24
N ALA A 10 -7.51 -10.31 -11.01
CA ALA A 10 -6.74 -10.55 -9.80
C ALA A 10 -7.55 -11.45 -8.86
N GLY A 11 -6.85 -12.28 -8.08
CA GLY A 11 -7.47 -13.22 -7.14
C GLY A 11 -6.46 -13.74 -6.12
N ALA A 12 -6.97 -14.36 -5.07
CA ALA A 12 -6.15 -14.92 -3.99
C ALA A 12 -5.51 -16.28 -4.33
N LEU A 13 -5.95 -16.91 -5.43
CA LEU A 13 -5.52 -18.25 -5.85
C LEU A 13 -5.03 -18.21 -7.31
N PRO A 14 -4.09 -19.09 -7.70
CA PRO A 14 -3.73 -19.26 -9.10
C PRO A 14 -4.92 -19.77 -9.93
N PRO A 15 -4.97 -19.52 -11.26
CA PRO A 15 -6.10 -19.90 -12.09
C PRO A 15 -6.54 -21.37 -12.00
N ALA A 16 -5.60 -22.29 -11.78
CA ALA A 16 -5.87 -23.72 -11.64
C ALA A 16 -6.73 -24.06 -10.41
N ASP A 17 -6.61 -23.28 -9.33
CA ASP A 17 -7.23 -23.54 -8.03
C ASP A 17 -8.53 -22.74 -7.84
N LEU A 18 -8.91 -21.90 -8.81
CA LEU A 18 -10.14 -21.13 -8.74
C LEU A 18 -11.37 -22.05 -8.79
N ALA A 19 -12.34 -21.79 -7.92
CA ALA A 19 -13.64 -22.46 -7.90
C ALA A 19 -14.56 -21.97 -9.04
N LEU A 20 -14.09 -22.15 -10.28
CA LEU A 20 -14.76 -21.75 -11.52
C LEU A 20 -14.98 -22.96 -12.44
N ARG A 21 -15.73 -22.77 -13.52
CA ARG A 21 -15.81 -23.74 -14.61
C ARG A 21 -14.43 -23.96 -15.25
N GLU A 22 -14.20 -25.16 -15.74
CA GLU A 22 -12.92 -25.56 -16.35
C GLU A 22 -12.53 -24.71 -17.57
N ASP A 23 -13.51 -24.36 -18.41
CA ASP A 23 -13.31 -23.49 -19.57
C ASP A 23 -12.85 -22.08 -19.17
N LEU A 24 -13.35 -21.55 -18.04
CA LEU A 24 -12.89 -20.28 -17.49
C LEU A 24 -11.49 -20.38 -16.89
N ARG A 25 -11.19 -21.45 -16.14
CA ARG A 25 -9.84 -21.67 -15.59
C ARG A 25 -8.78 -21.75 -16.69
N SER A 26 -9.05 -22.51 -17.75
CA SER A 26 -8.12 -22.64 -18.89
C SER A 26 -7.94 -21.31 -19.63
N ARG A 27 -9.02 -20.52 -19.81
CA ARG A 27 -8.94 -19.18 -20.42
C ARG A 27 -8.11 -18.20 -19.58
N LEU A 28 -8.28 -18.20 -18.25
CA LEU A 28 -7.51 -17.35 -17.34
C LEU A 28 -6.02 -17.77 -17.27
N GLY A 29 -5.75 -19.08 -17.34
CA GLY A 29 -4.39 -19.63 -17.35
C GLY A 29 -3.66 -19.55 -18.69
N TRP A 30 -4.36 -19.28 -19.80
CA TRP A 30 -3.76 -19.20 -21.13
C TRP A 30 -2.96 -17.90 -21.35
N GLY A 31 -3.27 -16.85 -20.60
CA GLY A 31 -2.55 -15.57 -20.63
C GLY A 31 -1.36 -15.52 -19.69
N HIS A 32 -0.80 -14.32 -19.52
CA HIS A 32 0.25 -14.09 -18.52
C HIS A 32 -0.32 -14.18 -17.10
N VAL A 33 0.25 -15.08 -16.29
CA VAL A 33 -0.10 -15.27 -14.87
C VAL A 33 1.10 -14.90 -14.03
N PHE A 34 0.91 -13.96 -13.09
CA PHE A 34 1.95 -13.51 -12.17
C PHE A 34 1.49 -13.68 -10.74
N ALA A 35 2.37 -14.25 -9.89
CA ALA A 35 2.14 -14.29 -8.46
C ALA A 35 2.66 -12.99 -7.83
N LEU A 36 1.75 -12.16 -7.29
CA LEU A 36 2.13 -10.96 -6.57
C LEU A 36 2.85 -11.33 -5.27
N GLN A 37 4.10 -10.91 -5.17
CA GLN A 37 4.90 -11.09 -3.96
C GLN A 37 4.66 -9.95 -2.99
N SER A 38 4.58 -10.28 -1.71
CA SER A 38 4.60 -9.27 -0.66
C SER A 38 5.92 -8.49 -0.69
N LEU A 39 5.85 -7.18 -0.47
CA LEU A 39 7.03 -6.35 -0.37
C LEU A 39 7.90 -6.78 0.81
N SER A 40 9.23 -6.71 0.66
CA SER A 40 10.15 -6.76 1.80
C SER A 40 10.07 -5.49 2.65
N ASP A 41 10.59 -5.53 3.87
CA ASP A 41 10.62 -4.36 4.76
C ASP A 41 11.32 -3.15 4.11
N ALA A 42 12.43 -3.41 3.39
CA ALA A 42 13.15 -2.38 2.64
C ALA A 42 12.30 -1.77 1.51
N GLN A 43 11.58 -2.61 0.77
CA GLN A 43 10.67 -2.16 -0.29
C GLN A 43 9.48 -1.38 0.28
N ARG A 44 8.93 -1.79 1.43
CA ARG A 44 7.87 -1.04 2.13
C ARG A 44 8.37 0.34 2.55
N ARG A 45 9.58 0.43 3.12
CA ARG A 45 10.20 1.73 3.44
C ARG A 45 10.32 2.62 2.20
N ALA A 46 10.81 2.07 1.09
CA ALA A 46 10.95 2.82 -0.16
C ALA A 46 9.61 3.32 -0.69
N VAL A 47 8.56 2.49 -0.64
CA VAL A 47 7.22 2.91 -1.05
C VAL A 47 6.67 3.98 -0.13
N LEU A 48 6.83 3.84 1.18
CA LEU A 48 6.33 4.82 2.15
C LEU A 48 7.04 6.17 2.00
N ARG A 49 8.37 6.16 1.79
CA ARG A 49 9.17 7.34 1.48
C ARG A 49 8.64 8.03 0.21
N ARG A 50 8.48 7.28 -0.88
CA ARG A 50 7.94 7.82 -2.14
C ARG A 50 6.55 8.43 -1.96
N GLN A 51 5.69 7.83 -1.14
CA GLN A 51 4.34 8.34 -0.86
C GLN A 51 4.37 9.62 -0.03
N ALA A 52 5.29 9.73 0.93
CA ALA A 52 5.52 10.95 1.70
C ALA A 52 6.05 12.08 0.80
N ASP A 53 7.05 11.77 -0.03
CA ASP A 53 7.68 12.74 -0.94
C ASP A 53 6.67 13.27 -1.97
N ALA A 54 5.80 12.40 -2.51
CA ALA A 54 4.73 12.78 -3.44
C ALA A 54 3.70 13.75 -2.84
N ARG A 55 3.62 13.82 -1.50
CA ARG A 55 2.77 14.74 -0.74
C ARG A 55 3.53 15.95 -0.18
N GLY A 56 4.85 16.01 -0.38
CA GLY A 56 5.71 17.05 0.22
C GLY A 56 5.94 16.86 1.73
N LEU A 57 5.68 15.66 2.28
CA LEU A 57 5.89 15.37 3.70
C LEU A 57 7.36 15.06 3.98
N LEU A 58 7.98 15.91 4.79
CA LEU A 58 9.33 15.68 5.28
C LEU A 58 9.28 14.78 6.53
N LEU A 59 9.46 13.48 6.33
CA LEU A 59 9.58 12.51 7.42
C LEU A 59 11.06 12.24 7.73
N SER A 60 11.50 12.47 8.97
CA SER A 60 12.82 12.02 9.39
C SER A 60 12.92 10.49 9.34
N ASP A 61 14.14 9.94 9.28
CA ASP A 61 14.32 8.48 9.33
C ASP A 61 13.81 7.87 10.64
N GLU A 62 13.90 8.59 11.76
CA GLU A 62 13.36 8.15 13.04
C GLU A 62 11.82 8.05 13.03
N VAL A 63 11.13 9.01 12.40
CA VAL A 63 9.67 8.95 12.22
C VAL A 63 9.29 7.79 11.30
N MET A 64 10.05 7.59 10.21
CA MET A 64 9.86 6.48 9.28
C MET A 64 10.01 5.13 9.99
N ASP A 65 11.05 4.96 10.81
CA ASP A 65 11.28 3.76 11.61
C ASP A 65 10.16 3.52 12.64
N PHE A 66 9.72 4.58 13.32
CA PHE A 66 8.62 4.50 14.28
C PHE A 66 7.33 4.02 13.62
N VAL A 67 6.95 4.64 12.48
CA VAL A 67 5.74 4.30 11.73
C VAL A 67 5.81 2.86 11.20
N LEU A 68 6.93 2.48 10.57
CA LEU A 68 7.10 1.12 10.06
C LEU A 68 7.07 0.09 11.19
N LYS A 69 7.75 0.32 12.32
CA LYS A 69 7.74 -0.62 13.45
C LYS A 69 6.34 -0.85 14.02
N ARG A 70 5.48 0.18 14.02
CA ARG A 70 4.14 0.12 14.61
C ARG A 70 3.07 -0.42 13.66
N PHE A 71 3.25 -0.26 12.33
CA PHE A 71 2.24 -0.52 11.31
C PHE A 71 2.73 -1.39 10.12
N ALA A 72 3.91 -2.02 10.22
CA ALA A 72 4.65 -2.71 9.14
C ALA A 72 3.87 -3.65 8.21
N ARG A 73 2.74 -4.21 8.66
CA ARG A 73 2.06 -5.33 7.99
C ARG A 73 1.04 -4.90 6.94
N ASP A 74 0.65 -3.63 6.90
CA ASP A 74 -0.39 -3.16 5.99
C ASP A 74 -0.01 -1.85 5.34
N LEU A 75 0.41 -1.94 4.07
CA LEU A 75 0.77 -0.77 3.27
C LEU A 75 -0.43 0.16 3.04
N THR A 76 -1.64 -0.39 2.97
CA THR A 76 -2.87 0.39 2.81
C THR A 76 -3.08 1.30 4.01
N HIS A 77 -2.94 0.75 5.22
CA HIS A 77 -3.01 1.53 6.46
C HIS A 77 -1.86 2.54 6.56
N LEU A 78 -0.65 2.19 6.13
CA LEU A 78 0.49 3.09 6.13
C LEU A 78 0.27 4.32 5.24
N VAL A 79 -0.32 4.14 4.06
CA VAL A 79 -0.65 5.26 3.16
C VAL A 79 -1.75 6.14 3.75
N ALA A 80 -2.80 5.54 4.31
CA ALA A 80 -3.87 6.29 4.97
C ALA A 80 -3.34 7.09 6.18
N LEU A 81 -2.39 6.52 6.93
CA LEU A 81 -1.72 7.20 8.03
C LEU A 81 -0.96 8.44 7.57
N LEU A 82 -0.33 8.40 6.39
CA LEU A 82 0.34 9.59 5.83
C LEU A 82 -0.66 10.72 5.54
N ASP A 83 -1.83 10.37 4.99
CA ASP A 83 -2.89 11.36 4.71
C ASP A 83 -3.41 11.99 6.02
N GLN A 84 -3.58 11.19 7.06
CA GLN A 84 -3.97 11.67 8.39
C GLN A 84 -2.89 12.57 9.02
N LEU A 85 -1.62 12.17 8.91
CA LEU A 85 -0.49 12.93 9.44
C LEU A 85 -0.35 14.30 8.77
N ASP A 86 -0.51 14.35 7.46
CA ASP A 86 -0.49 15.61 6.71
C ASP A 86 -1.59 16.56 7.21
N HIS A 87 -2.83 16.05 7.24
CA HIS A 87 -3.97 16.84 7.70
C HIS A 87 -3.79 17.35 9.13
N TYR A 88 -3.36 16.48 10.04
CA TYR A 88 -3.15 16.83 11.45
C TYR A 88 -1.99 17.81 11.65
N SER A 89 -0.90 17.64 10.89
CA SER A 89 0.25 18.56 10.87
C SER A 89 -0.17 19.96 10.43
N LEU A 90 -0.99 20.05 9.38
CA LEU A 90 -1.51 21.32 8.86
C LEU A 90 -2.50 21.98 9.85
N GLN A 91 -3.42 21.20 10.42
CA GLN A 91 -4.38 21.69 11.41
C GLN A 91 -3.71 22.24 12.66
N THR A 92 -2.68 21.55 13.15
CA THR A 92 -1.97 21.93 14.38
C THR A 92 -0.80 22.89 14.13
N GLN A 93 -0.44 23.14 12.87
CA GLN A 93 0.72 23.93 12.46
C GLN A 93 2.03 23.43 13.10
N ARG A 94 2.17 22.13 13.28
CA ARG A 94 3.33 21.49 13.92
C ARG A 94 4.10 20.64 12.92
N PRO A 95 5.44 20.64 12.95
CA PRO A 95 6.23 19.75 12.11
C PRO A 95 5.97 18.27 12.46
N ILE A 96 6.08 17.41 11.44
CA ILE A 96 5.90 15.97 11.62
C ILE A 96 7.08 15.41 12.43
N THR A 97 6.76 14.97 13.65
CA THR A 97 7.70 14.40 14.63
C THR A 97 7.06 13.19 15.28
N ILE A 98 7.85 12.34 15.95
CA ILE A 98 7.32 11.18 16.70
C ILE A 98 6.27 11.63 17.72
N ALA A 99 6.48 12.77 18.38
CA ALA A 99 5.51 13.33 19.33
C ALA A 99 4.19 13.72 18.65
N LEU A 100 4.24 14.30 17.45
CA LEU A 100 3.04 14.61 16.68
C LEU A 100 2.30 13.34 16.27
N VAL A 101 3.02 12.33 15.77
CA VAL A 101 2.43 11.04 15.39
C VAL A 101 1.70 10.41 16.59
N LYS A 102 2.33 10.41 17.77
CA LYS A 102 1.68 9.92 19.00
C LYS A 102 0.43 10.73 19.36
N SER A 103 0.53 12.06 19.33
CA SER A 103 -0.61 12.95 19.64
C SER A 103 -1.81 12.69 18.71
N MET A 104 -1.55 12.49 17.41
CA MET A 104 -2.59 12.18 16.42
C MET A 104 -3.25 10.83 16.69
N LEU A 105 -2.46 9.80 17.04
CA LEU A 105 -2.95 8.47 17.34
C LEU A 105 -3.75 8.40 18.65
N GLU A 106 -3.50 9.30 19.61
CA GLU A 106 -4.28 9.42 20.84
C GLU A 106 -5.60 10.19 20.62
N ALA A 107 -5.64 11.06 19.61
CA ALA A 107 -6.81 11.86 19.26
C ALA A 107 -7.77 11.19 18.27
N SER A 108 -7.37 10.03 17.72
CA SER A 108 -8.16 9.23 16.75
C SER A 108 -8.78 8.01 17.42
#